data_AF-A0AAU7DNN6-F1
#
_entry.id   AF-A0AAU7DNN6-F1
#
_cell.length_a   1.000
_cell.length_b   1.000
_cell.length_c   1.000
_cell.angle_alpha   90.00
_cell.angle_beta   90.00
_cell.angle_gamma   90.00
#
_symmetry.space_group_name_H-M   'P 1'
#
loop_
_entity.id
_entity.type
_entity.pdbx_description
1 polymer ?
#
loop_
_entity_poly.entity_id
_entity_poly.type
_entity_poly.pdbx_seq_one_letter_code
_entity_poly.pdbx_strand_id
1 'polypeptide(L)'
;MFESDQHDFDEEYAEISHPAPPLAKSSSAVATIEAPPAVAPATSTAPTAATKPVAPPRPIAEEIEESEEPTPQEAEQEEFVDAAEKSAAEPPKKKPNFVLIGGFAALIVFAIFAFMTINKPKVDAPQPGDMGPGIFAVAGLRGHLDTKWDGNAKTGRLVYQLRIEPMEDRWGAGFSRVVSNPPMPLSVNVRIMDSSGFALCGKEIDFPFNPQNAGVTIPASAELGADGKKLSAAARAAAVQAARQSQIAQMQAAEVIRERGKDLFQNQIAHDGLVGAVNAQGTLPCSPDQYRKADYWDFNTNFPTLDEQAMLLDPKAALREKELEEGHTAKRTAPKWGNGFVIQGDDRVTGYDSARGMLWVEDKTFAIDKRYGQATASDWSNRYALIHYKCDQHASCALTAAGQSAVLHARLN
;
A
#
# COMPACT_ATOMS: atom_id res chain seq x y z
N MET A 1 34.18 45.37 -26.04
CA MET A 1 35.41 45.62 -25.27
C MET A 1 35.08 45.42 -23.81
N PHE A 2 35.34 44.22 -23.29
CA PHE A 2 35.43 43.92 -21.87
C PHE A 2 36.50 42.84 -21.78
N GLU A 3 37.72 43.27 -21.46
CA GLU A 3 38.79 42.41 -20.97
C GLU A 3 38.40 41.94 -19.58
N SER A 4 38.54 40.64 -19.32
CA SER A 4 38.48 40.10 -17.97
C SER A 4 39.66 39.16 -17.80
N ASP A 5 40.58 39.64 -16.98
CA ASP A 5 41.79 39.00 -16.50
C ASP A 5 41.50 37.63 -15.92
N GLN A 6 42.26 36.66 -16.42
CA GLN A 6 42.29 35.29 -15.94
C GLN A 6 43.50 35.20 -15.02
N HIS A 7 43.26 35.26 -13.71
CA HIS A 7 44.28 35.10 -12.69
C HIS A 7 44.52 33.61 -12.43
N ASP A 8 45.75 33.18 -12.72
CA ASP A 8 46.33 31.91 -12.31
C ASP A 8 46.27 31.76 -10.78
N PHE A 9 45.75 30.62 -10.31
CA PHE A 9 45.84 30.16 -8.93
C PHE A 9 46.43 28.75 -8.95
N ASP A 10 47.74 28.69 -9.13
CA ASP A 10 48.55 27.51 -8.82
C ASP A 10 48.87 27.56 -7.31
N GLU A 11 48.10 26.83 -6.51
CA GLU A 11 48.39 26.66 -5.07
C GLU A 11 48.60 25.17 -4.75
N GLU A 12 49.88 24.83 -4.81
CA GLU A 12 50.65 23.83 -4.07
C GLU A 12 49.92 23.16 -2.88
N TYR A 13 49.48 21.91 -3.05
CA TYR A 13 49.11 21.02 -1.94
C TYR A 13 50.18 19.94 -1.74
N ALA A 14 50.93 20.10 -0.66
CA ALA A 14 51.94 19.16 -0.20
C ALA A 14 51.35 17.80 0.21
N GLU A 15 52.03 16.73 -0.20
CA GLU A 15 51.81 15.35 0.20
C GLU A 15 51.90 15.18 1.73
N ILE A 16 50.81 14.76 2.36
CA ILE A 16 50.82 14.19 3.71
C ILE A 16 50.59 12.69 3.57
N SER A 17 51.68 11.92 3.55
CA SER A 17 51.67 10.46 3.58
C SER A 17 51.47 9.97 5.03
N HIS A 18 50.31 9.38 5.33
CA HIS A 18 50.13 8.64 6.58
C HIS A 18 50.51 7.16 6.38
N PRO A 19 51.23 6.53 7.34
CA PRO A 19 51.59 5.12 7.26
C PRO A 19 50.38 4.21 7.50
N ALA A 20 50.28 3.15 6.70
CA ALA A 20 49.23 2.14 6.79
C ALA A 20 49.33 1.31 8.09
N PRO A 21 48.18 0.96 8.72
CA PRO A 21 48.16 0.06 9.87
C PRO A 21 48.40 -1.41 9.47
N PRO A 22 48.94 -2.25 10.39
CA PRO A 22 49.31 -3.62 10.08
C PRO A 22 48.09 -4.54 9.93
N LEU A 23 48.13 -5.37 8.90
CA LEU A 23 47.16 -6.43 8.60
C LEU A 23 47.13 -7.50 9.71
N ALA A 24 45.99 -7.63 10.38
CA ALA A 24 45.70 -8.74 11.29
C ALA A 24 45.40 -10.01 10.48
N LYS A 25 46.10 -11.11 10.81
CA LYS A 25 45.90 -12.43 10.20
C LYS A 25 44.59 -13.03 10.71
N SER A 26 43.62 -13.20 9.81
CA SER A 26 42.39 -13.97 10.05
C SER A 26 42.69 -15.48 9.98
N SER A 27 42.34 -16.18 11.06
CA SER A 27 42.40 -17.63 11.21
C SER A 27 41.07 -18.23 10.72
N SER A 28 41.08 -18.89 9.56
CA SER A 28 39.93 -19.66 9.07
C SER A 28 39.80 -21.00 9.80
N ALA A 29 38.75 -21.14 10.61
CA ALA A 29 38.25 -22.44 11.05
C ALA A 29 37.14 -22.88 10.08
N VAL A 30 37.33 -24.02 9.43
CA VAL A 30 36.36 -24.66 8.54
C VAL A 30 35.34 -25.40 9.40
N ALA A 31 34.07 -24.96 9.38
CA ALA A 31 32.96 -25.72 9.91
C ALA A 31 32.29 -26.51 8.76
N THR A 32 32.43 -27.82 8.80
CA THR A 32 31.70 -28.78 7.95
C THR A 32 30.24 -28.77 8.37
N ILE A 33 29.34 -28.32 7.49
CA ILE A 33 27.89 -28.41 7.70
C ILE A 33 27.40 -29.69 7.00
N GLU A 34 26.84 -30.56 7.82
CA GLU A 34 26.20 -31.83 7.48
C GLU A 34 24.86 -31.59 6.77
N ALA A 35 24.63 -32.29 5.65
CA ALA A 35 23.45 -32.13 4.82
C ALA A 35 22.20 -32.80 5.46
N PRO A 36 21.03 -32.15 5.46
CA PRO A 36 19.80 -32.77 5.94
C PRO A 36 19.26 -33.81 4.93
N PRO A 37 18.61 -34.88 5.41
CA PRO A 37 18.15 -35.98 4.57
C PRO A 37 16.94 -35.60 3.70
N ALA A 38 16.91 -36.18 2.50
CA ALA A 38 15.86 -36.04 1.51
C ALA A 38 14.52 -36.59 2.02
N VAL A 39 13.48 -35.73 1.99
CA VAL A 39 12.09 -36.13 2.25
C VAL A 39 11.44 -36.50 0.91
N ALA A 40 10.91 -37.73 0.85
CA ALA A 40 10.24 -38.29 -0.31
C ALA A 40 8.89 -37.60 -0.60
N PRO A 41 8.44 -37.53 -1.88
CA PRO A 41 7.17 -36.92 -2.24
C PRO A 41 5.99 -37.81 -1.86
N ALA A 42 5.03 -37.24 -1.12
CA ALA A 42 3.77 -37.88 -0.81
C ALA A 42 2.85 -37.93 -2.04
N THR A 43 2.44 -39.15 -2.40
CA THR A 43 1.41 -39.48 -3.39
C THR A 43 0.05 -38.90 -2.98
N SER A 44 -0.49 -38.01 -3.82
CA SER A 44 -1.86 -37.49 -3.67
C SER A 44 -2.84 -38.40 -4.44
N THR A 45 -3.59 -39.22 -3.71
CA THR A 45 -4.75 -39.98 -4.21
C THR A 45 -5.93 -39.04 -4.50
N ALA A 46 -6.42 -39.06 -5.73
CA ALA A 46 -7.65 -38.39 -6.16
C ALA A 46 -8.90 -39.13 -5.62
N PRO A 47 -9.96 -38.41 -5.22
CA PRO A 47 -11.29 -39.00 -5.12
C PRO A 47 -12.08 -38.78 -6.41
N THR A 48 -12.45 -39.90 -7.03
CA THR A 48 -13.50 -40.01 -8.06
C THR A 48 -14.86 -39.81 -7.39
N ALA A 49 -15.63 -38.81 -7.83
CA ALA A 49 -17.07 -38.76 -7.56
C ALA A 49 -17.80 -38.09 -8.74
N ALA A 50 -18.54 -38.90 -9.48
CA ALA A 50 -19.48 -38.47 -10.50
C ALA A 50 -20.75 -37.94 -9.83
N THR A 51 -21.09 -36.67 -10.08
CA THR A 51 -22.36 -36.08 -9.64
C THR A 51 -23.21 -35.74 -10.86
N LYS A 52 -24.42 -36.31 -10.88
CA LYS A 52 -25.47 -36.10 -11.89
C LYS A 52 -25.85 -34.62 -12.05
N PRO A 53 -26.33 -34.20 -13.24
CA PRO A 53 -26.83 -32.84 -13.43
C PRO A 53 -28.14 -32.62 -12.65
N VAL A 54 -28.11 -31.65 -11.74
CA VAL A 54 -29.29 -31.12 -11.04
C VAL A 54 -29.97 -30.09 -11.95
N ALA A 55 -31.29 -30.22 -12.10
CA ALA A 55 -32.15 -29.37 -12.90
C ALA A 55 -32.16 -27.90 -12.41
N PRO A 56 -32.46 -26.92 -13.29
CA PRO A 56 -32.52 -25.51 -12.91
C PRO A 56 -33.65 -25.23 -11.91
N PRO A 57 -33.45 -24.32 -10.94
CA PRO A 57 -34.49 -23.95 -9.98
C PRO A 57 -35.64 -23.18 -10.66
N ARG A 58 -36.86 -23.51 -10.25
CA ARG A 58 -38.08 -22.78 -10.58
C ARG A 58 -38.07 -21.38 -9.92
N PRO A 59 -38.73 -20.38 -10.53
CA PRO A 59 -38.90 -19.06 -9.91
C PRO A 59 -39.79 -19.19 -8.67
N ILE A 60 -39.30 -18.70 -7.54
CA ILE A 60 -40.05 -18.57 -6.29
C ILE A 60 -40.91 -17.32 -6.44
N ALA A 61 -42.22 -17.50 -6.26
CA ALA A 61 -43.21 -16.44 -6.22
C ALA A 61 -42.98 -15.56 -4.98
N GLU A 62 -43.19 -14.25 -5.16
CA GLU A 62 -43.22 -13.25 -4.09
C GLU A 62 -44.20 -13.68 -2.99
N GLU A 63 -43.66 -13.89 -1.79
CA GLU A 63 -44.42 -13.93 -0.57
C GLU A 63 -44.32 -12.54 0.06
N ILE A 64 -45.46 -11.84 0.05
CA ILE A 64 -45.65 -10.51 0.63
C ILE A 64 -45.74 -10.70 2.13
N GLU A 65 -44.69 -10.32 2.86
CA GLU A 65 -44.69 -10.26 4.31
C GLU A 65 -45.23 -8.88 4.74
N GLU A 66 -46.48 -8.91 5.18
CA GLU A 66 -47.25 -7.82 5.77
C GLU A 66 -46.66 -7.48 7.14
N SER A 67 -45.88 -6.38 7.24
CA SER A 67 -45.32 -5.92 8.50
C SER A 67 -46.23 -4.89 9.18
N GLU A 68 -46.51 -5.20 10.44
CA GLU A 68 -47.40 -4.54 11.39
C GLU A 68 -47.27 -3.02 11.57
N GLU A 69 -48.43 -2.50 11.95
CA GLU A 69 -48.84 -1.19 12.42
C GLU A 69 -48.00 -0.65 13.60
N PRO A 70 -47.66 0.66 13.64
CA PRO A 70 -47.04 1.26 14.83
C PRO A 70 -48.09 1.67 15.87
N THR A 71 -48.03 1.03 17.04
CA THR A 71 -48.78 1.42 18.24
C THR A 71 -48.23 2.73 18.84
N PRO A 72 -49.07 3.73 19.19
CA PRO A 72 -48.63 4.91 19.95
C PRO A 72 -48.51 4.54 21.42
N GLN A 73 -47.32 4.63 22.00
CA GLN A 73 -47.14 4.46 23.44
C GLN A 73 -47.53 5.74 24.18
N GLU A 74 -48.52 5.53 25.03
CA GLU A 74 -49.24 6.42 25.93
C GLU A 74 -48.34 7.01 27.02
N ALA A 75 -48.77 8.18 27.50
CA ALA A 75 -48.18 8.88 28.62
C ALA A 75 -48.52 8.18 29.94
N GLU A 76 -47.52 7.88 30.78
CA GLU A 76 -47.73 7.63 32.20
C GLU A 76 -47.31 8.86 33.00
N GLN A 77 -48.33 9.59 33.43
CA GLN A 77 -48.32 10.43 34.62
C GLN A 77 -48.69 9.53 35.81
N GLU A 78 -47.79 9.30 36.76
CA GLU A 78 -48.14 8.87 38.12
C GLU A 78 -47.95 10.10 39.03
N GLU A 79 -49.03 10.75 39.45
CA GLU A 79 -49.95 10.39 40.55
C GLU A 79 -49.40 10.72 41.95
N PHE A 80 -49.90 11.86 42.39
CA PHE A 80 -50.12 12.36 43.74
C PHE A 80 -50.30 11.27 44.82
N VAL A 81 -49.56 11.38 45.92
CA VAL A 81 -50.03 10.88 47.22
C VAL A 81 -49.82 11.96 48.27
N ASP A 82 -50.93 12.50 48.76
CA ASP A 82 -51.02 13.39 49.91
C ASP A 82 -51.88 12.69 50.95
N ALA A 83 -51.36 12.53 52.18
CA ALA A 83 -52.17 12.22 53.36
C ALA A 83 -51.40 12.53 54.67
N ALA A 84 -51.63 13.75 55.17
CA ALA A 84 -51.99 14.07 56.55
C ALA A 84 -51.23 13.44 57.74
N GLU A 85 -50.53 14.34 58.46
CA GLU A 85 -50.83 14.70 59.86
C GLU A 85 -50.54 13.69 60.99
N LYS A 86 -49.46 13.94 61.77
CA LYS A 86 -49.57 14.17 63.24
C LYS A 86 -48.27 14.62 63.95
N SER A 87 -48.43 15.70 64.71
CA SER A 87 -47.86 16.03 66.03
C SER A 87 -46.36 16.01 66.32
N ALA A 88 -45.85 17.23 66.50
CA ALA A 88 -45.25 17.76 67.74
C ALA A 88 -44.05 17.05 68.40
N ALA A 89 -42.89 17.70 68.32
CA ALA A 89 -42.09 18.13 69.49
C ALA A 89 -40.91 18.99 68.99
N GLU A 90 -40.83 20.26 69.43
CA GLU A 90 -39.65 21.12 69.22
C GLU A 90 -38.45 20.63 70.06
N PRO A 91 -37.26 20.44 69.47
CA PRO A 91 -36.02 20.44 70.22
C PRO A 91 -35.34 21.84 70.17
N PRO A 92 -34.57 22.19 71.22
CA PRO A 92 -34.11 23.55 71.45
C PRO A 92 -33.11 24.04 70.40
N LYS A 93 -33.30 25.30 69.99
CA LYS A 93 -32.43 26.10 69.12
C LYS A 93 -30.96 26.05 69.61
N LYS A 94 -30.16 25.16 69.01
CA LYS A 94 -28.70 25.28 69.00
C LYS A 94 -28.28 26.02 67.73
N LYS A 95 -27.50 27.08 67.90
CA LYS A 95 -26.94 27.89 66.81
C LYS A 95 -26.17 26.96 65.86
N PRO A 96 -26.46 26.98 64.54
CA PRO A 96 -25.71 26.17 63.59
C PRO A 96 -24.28 26.70 63.53
N ASN A 97 -23.31 25.85 63.83
CA ASN A 97 -21.93 26.10 63.46
C ASN A 97 -21.85 26.03 61.93
N PHE A 98 -21.99 27.20 61.28
CA PHE A 98 -21.89 27.40 59.83
C PHE A 98 -20.57 26.91 59.19
N VAL A 99 -19.60 26.49 60.01
CA VAL A 99 -18.31 25.95 59.58
C VAL A 99 -18.43 24.53 58.98
N LEU A 100 -19.45 23.74 59.35
CA LEU A 100 -19.54 22.32 58.92
C LEU A 100 -20.27 22.12 57.57
N ILE A 101 -21.14 23.06 57.17
CA ILE A 101 -21.88 23.00 55.89
C ILE A 101 -21.01 23.48 54.72
N GLY A 102 -20.11 24.45 54.96
CA GLY A 102 -19.16 24.92 53.93
C GLY A 102 -18.15 23.84 53.49
N GLY A 103 -17.73 22.97 54.41
CA GLY A 103 -16.78 21.89 54.10
C GLY A 103 -17.34 20.82 53.16
N PHE A 104 -18.63 20.48 53.29
CA PHE A 104 -19.27 19.46 52.44
C PHE A 104 -19.48 19.95 51.00
N ALA A 105 -19.85 21.23 50.83
CA ALA A 105 -19.98 21.84 49.51
C ALA A 105 -18.63 21.91 48.77
N ALA A 106 -17.55 22.24 49.49
CA ALA A 106 -16.20 22.24 48.92
C ALA A 106 -15.74 20.84 48.50
N LEU A 107 -16.07 19.79 49.27
CA LEU A 107 -15.76 18.40 48.91
C LEU A 107 -16.53 17.92 47.68
N ILE A 108 -17.81 18.28 47.53
CA ILE A 108 -18.61 17.93 46.35
C ILE A 108 -18.05 18.63 45.11
N VAL A 109 -17.73 19.92 45.19
CA VAL A 109 -17.11 20.66 44.08
C VAL A 109 -15.73 20.08 43.73
N PHE A 110 -14.93 19.70 44.74
CA PHE A 110 -13.64 19.06 44.51
C PHE A 110 -13.78 17.65 43.90
N ALA A 111 -14.77 16.86 44.32
CA ALA A 111 -15.04 15.54 43.75
C ALA A 111 -15.53 15.64 42.30
N ILE A 112 -16.39 16.61 41.97
CA ILE A 112 -16.81 16.88 40.58
C ILE A 112 -15.62 17.36 39.76
N PHE A 113 -14.80 18.27 40.30
CA PHE A 113 -13.60 18.75 39.60
C PHE A 113 -12.56 17.64 39.40
N ALA A 114 -12.34 16.78 40.40
CA ALA A 114 -11.48 15.61 40.30
C ALA A 114 -12.05 14.61 39.28
N PHE A 115 -13.35 14.33 39.30
CA PHE A 115 -13.99 13.45 38.32
C PHE A 115 -13.90 14.03 36.90
N MET A 116 -14.07 15.35 36.74
CA MET A 116 -13.92 16.03 35.45
C MET A 116 -12.47 16.13 34.99
N THR A 117 -11.48 16.14 35.88
CA THR A 117 -10.04 16.21 35.53
C THR A 117 -9.41 14.83 35.32
N ILE A 118 -9.84 13.82 36.08
CA ILE A 118 -9.41 12.42 35.93
C ILE A 118 -10.04 11.78 34.69
N ASN A 119 -11.27 12.17 34.34
CA ASN A 119 -11.93 11.71 33.12
C ASN A 119 -11.74 12.63 31.92
N LYS A 120 -10.84 13.64 31.95
CA LYS A 120 -10.41 14.24 30.68
C LYS A 120 -9.69 13.11 29.94
N PRO A 121 -10.25 12.57 28.84
CA PRO A 121 -9.49 11.64 28.03
C PRO A 121 -8.21 12.39 27.68
N LYS A 122 -7.05 11.81 28.01
CA LYS A 122 -5.79 12.31 27.49
C LYS A 122 -5.91 12.23 25.97
N VAL A 123 -6.27 13.35 25.34
CA VAL A 123 -6.38 13.49 23.88
C VAL A 123 -4.96 13.62 23.33
N ASP A 124 -4.13 12.62 23.65
CA ASP A 124 -2.75 12.50 23.15
C ASP A 124 -2.70 11.43 22.03
N ALA A 125 -3.84 11.13 21.41
CA ALA A 125 -3.83 10.43 20.12
C ALA A 125 -3.48 11.50 19.06
N PRO A 126 -2.47 11.27 18.19
CA PRO A 126 -2.19 12.16 17.08
C PRO A 126 -3.48 12.36 16.31
N GLN A 127 -3.78 13.63 16.04
CA GLN A 127 -5.00 13.96 15.34
C GLN A 127 -4.90 13.32 13.95
N PRO A 128 -5.86 12.45 13.59
CA PRO A 128 -6.00 12.04 12.21
C PRO A 128 -6.08 13.27 11.31
N GLY A 129 -5.53 13.15 10.11
CA GLY A 129 -5.51 14.23 9.15
C GLY A 129 -4.84 13.78 7.87
N ASP A 130 -4.40 14.77 7.10
CA ASP A 130 -3.61 14.56 5.90
C ASP A 130 -2.24 14.00 6.29
N MET A 131 -1.96 12.78 5.81
CA MET A 131 -0.66 12.13 6.00
C MET A 131 0.37 12.52 4.92
N GLY A 132 0.04 13.49 4.07
CA GLY A 132 0.88 13.98 3.00
C GLY A 132 0.87 13.07 1.76
N PRO A 133 1.72 13.37 0.76
CA PRO A 133 1.76 12.62 -0.48
C PRO A 133 2.59 11.32 -0.35
N GLY A 134 2.03 10.22 -0.83
CA GLY A 134 2.76 9.00 -1.17
C GLY A 134 3.17 9.03 -2.65
N ILE A 135 4.32 8.46 -3.01
CA ILE A 135 4.82 8.46 -4.39
C ILE A 135 5.19 7.04 -4.81
N PHE A 136 4.75 6.64 -6.00
CA PHE A 136 5.19 5.43 -6.68
C PHE A 136 5.72 5.79 -8.07
N ALA A 137 6.98 6.21 -8.11
CA ALA A 137 7.60 6.85 -9.28
C ALA A 137 7.65 5.96 -10.52
N VAL A 138 7.81 4.64 -10.35
CA VAL A 138 7.93 3.68 -11.47
C VAL A 138 6.67 3.65 -12.35
N ALA A 139 5.48 3.84 -11.74
CA ALA A 139 4.22 3.97 -12.46
C ALA A 139 3.77 5.43 -12.64
N GLY A 140 4.58 6.39 -12.19
CA GLY A 140 4.28 7.81 -12.22
C GLY A 140 3.05 8.21 -11.40
N LEU A 141 2.83 7.57 -10.24
CA LEU A 141 1.65 7.81 -9.39
C LEU A 141 1.98 8.64 -8.16
N ARG A 142 1.06 9.54 -7.80
CA ARG A 142 1.01 10.26 -6.52
C ARG A 142 -0.28 9.88 -5.80
N GLY A 143 -0.16 9.57 -4.52
CA GLY A 143 -1.29 9.32 -3.63
C GLY A 143 -1.40 10.39 -2.56
N HIS A 144 -2.61 10.70 -2.12
CA HIS A 144 -2.91 11.54 -0.95
C HIS A 144 -3.81 10.74 0.00
N LEU A 145 -3.40 10.63 1.26
CA LEU A 145 -4.11 9.84 2.28
C LEU A 145 -4.55 10.73 3.43
N ASP A 146 -5.86 10.92 3.54
CA ASP A 146 -6.50 11.55 4.69
C ASP A 146 -7.06 10.47 5.61
N THR A 147 -6.89 10.64 6.92
CA THR A 147 -7.45 9.73 7.94
C THR A 147 -8.32 10.48 8.94
N LYS A 148 -9.34 9.80 9.48
CA LYS A 148 -10.17 10.31 10.57
C LYS A 148 -10.64 9.17 11.49
N TRP A 149 -10.84 9.46 12.76
CA TRP A 149 -11.50 8.51 13.67
C TRP A 149 -13.01 8.60 13.48
N ASP A 150 -13.64 7.48 13.19
CA ASP A 150 -15.10 7.33 13.24
C ASP A 150 -15.49 6.72 14.59
N GLY A 151 -16.06 7.55 15.47
CA GLY A 151 -16.41 7.21 16.86
C GLY A 151 -15.40 7.69 17.91
N ASN A 152 -15.48 7.11 19.12
CA ASN A 152 -14.58 7.43 20.23
C ASN A 152 -13.19 6.81 19.99
N ALA A 153 -12.10 7.51 20.33
CA ALA A 153 -10.73 7.02 20.24
C ALA A 153 -10.44 5.63 20.85
N LYS A 154 -11.28 5.07 21.73
CA LYS A 154 -11.10 3.71 22.27
C LYS A 154 -11.78 2.60 21.46
N THR A 155 -12.89 2.91 20.79
CA THR A 155 -13.77 1.91 20.14
C THR A 155 -14.05 2.23 18.67
N GLY A 156 -13.62 3.41 18.23
CA GLY A 156 -13.79 3.92 16.90
C GLY A 156 -12.85 3.23 15.92
N ARG A 157 -13.18 3.37 14.65
CA ARG A 157 -12.39 2.81 13.55
C ARG A 157 -11.64 3.94 12.87
N LEU A 158 -10.41 3.68 12.47
CA LEU A 158 -9.67 4.62 11.64
C LEU A 158 -10.25 4.53 10.23
N VAL A 159 -11.01 5.52 9.80
CA VAL A 159 -11.48 5.61 8.42
C VAL A 159 -10.51 6.45 7.60
N TYR A 160 -10.41 6.14 6.32
CA TYR A 160 -9.47 6.80 5.41
C TYR A 160 -10.18 7.27 4.14
N GLN A 161 -9.58 8.25 3.50
CA GLN A 161 -9.87 8.69 2.15
C GLN A 161 -8.55 8.75 1.39
N LEU A 162 -8.42 7.92 0.37
CA LEU A 162 -7.25 7.83 -0.49
C LEU A 162 -7.61 8.38 -1.87
N ARG A 163 -6.77 9.26 -2.39
CA ARG A 163 -6.81 9.73 -3.78
C ARG A 163 -5.51 9.40 -4.47
N ILE A 164 -5.57 8.78 -5.65
CA ILE A 164 -4.40 8.49 -6.49
C ILE A 164 -4.56 9.20 -7.83
N GLU A 165 -3.51 9.87 -8.28
CA GLU A 165 -3.47 10.63 -9.53
C GLU A 165 -2.09 10.50 -10.19
N PRO A 166 -1.95 10.76 -11.50
CA PRO A 166 -0.64 10.82 -12.13
C PRO A 166 0.19 11.96 -11.52
N MET A 167 1.49 11.76 -11.34
CA MET A 167 2.36 12.81 -10.78
C MET A 167 2.53 14.01 -11.74
N GLU A 168 2.32 13.79 -13.03
CA GLU A 168 2.51 14.77 -14.10
C GLU A 168 1.41 14.65 -15.17
N ASP A 169 0.95 15.78 -15.71
CA ASP A 169 -0.16 15.84 -16.67
C ASP A 169 0.11 15.00 -17.94
N ARG A 170 1.37 14.91 -18.39
CA ARG A 170 1.75 14.12 -19.57
C ARG A 170 1.50 12.61 -19.39
N TRP A 171 1.36 12.13 -18.16
CA TRP A 171 1.06 10.73 -17.86
C TRP A 171 -0.45 10.46 -17.72
N GLY A 172 -1.29 11.50 -17.78
CA GLY A 172 -2.74 11.40 -17.59
C GLY A 172 -3.43 10.47 -18.58
N ALA A 173 -3.02 10.47 -19.85
CA ALA A 173 -3.60 9.57 -20.85
C ALA A 173 -3.31 8.09 -20.53
N GLY A 174 -2.07 7.78 -20.12
CA GLY A 174 -1.64 6.43 -19.77
C GLY A 174 -2.36 5.93 -18.52
N PHE A 175 -2.39 6.76 -17.48
CA PHE A 175 -3.14 6.53 -16.26
C PHE A 175 -4.62 6.26 -16.56
N SER A 176 -5.29 7.16 -17.31
CA SER A 176 -6.70 7.04 -17.66
C SER A 176 -7.01 5.76 -18.42
N ARG A 177 -6.11 5.35 -19.34
CA ARG A 177 -6.24 4.11 -20.11
C ARG A 177 -6.20 2.89 -19.19
N VAL A 178 -5.25 2.85 -18.27
CA VAL A 178 -5.07 1.74 -17.33
C VAL A 178 -6.25 1.64 -16.36
N VAL A 179 -6.68 2.74 -15.73
CA VAL A 179 -7.75 2.66 -14.71
C VAL A 179 -9.13 2.40 -15.32
N SER A 180 -9.38 2.83 -16.55
CA SER A 180 -10.65 2.58 -17.25
C SER A 180 -10.72 1.18 -17.86
N ASN A 181 -9.58 0.61 -18.24
CA ASN A 181 -9.51 -0.72 -18.82
C ASN A 181 -8.23 -1.44 -18.39
N PRO A 182 -8.16 -1.88 -17.13
CA PRO A 182 -6.96 -2.48 -16.58
C PRO A 182 -6.60 -3.77 -17.33
N PRO A 183 -5.35 -3.97 -17.77
CA PRO A 183 -4.94 -5.15 -18.54
C PRO A 183 -4.90 -6.43 -17.69
N MET A 184 -4.84 -6.27 -16.37
CA MET A 184 -4.85 -7.32 -15.35
C MET A 184 -5.51 -6.77 -14.08
N PRO A 185 -5.96 -7.61 -13.13
CA PRO A 185 -6.47 -7.12 -11.85
C PRO A 185 -5.43 -6.25 -11.15
N LEU A 186 -5.80 -4.99 -10.88
CA LEU A 186 -4.92 -4.03 -10.20
C LEU A 186 -5.35 -3.87 -8.74
N SER A 187 -4.35 -3.64 -7.89
CA SER A 187 -4.55 -3.29 -6.49
C SER A 187 -3.49 -2.31 -5.99
N VAL A 188 -3.85 -1.57 -4.95
CA VAL A 188 -2.94 -0.70 -4.20
C VAL A 188 -2.93 -1.18 -2.76
N ASN A 189 -1.76 -1.51 -2.25
CA ASN A 189 -1.54 -1.83 -0.84
C ASN A 189 -1.03 -0.58 -0.12
N VAL A 190 -1.88 0.03 0.69
CA VAL A 190 -1.53 1.18 1.54
C VAL A 190 -0.97 0.68 2.86
N ARG A 191 0.10 1.29 3.36
CA ARG A 191 0.68 0.96 4.67
C ARG A 191 0.97 2.23 5.45
N ILE A 192 0.56 2.23 6.72
CA ILE A 192 0.97 3.24 7.69
C ILE A 192 2.19 2.70 8.43
N MET A 193 3.25 3.50 8.52
CA MET A 193 4.52 3.11 9.11
C MET A 193 4.88 3.97 10.31
N ASP A 194 5.68 3.40 11.21
CA ASP A 194 6.35 4.16 12.25
C ASP A 194 7.65 4.80 11.75
N SER A 195 8.30 5.62 12.58
CA SER A 195 9.54 6.33 12.24
C SER A 195 10.74 5.41 11.99
N SER A 196 10.65 4.13 12.37
CA SER A 196 11.64 3.10 12.04
C SER A 196 11.37 2.39 10.70
N GLY A 197 10.25 2.71 10.04
CA GLY A 197 9.83 2.10 8.77
C GLY A 197 9.15 0.75 8.90
N PHE A 198 8.70 0.37 10.11
CA PHE A 198 7.87 -0.83 10.27
C PHE A 198 6.41 -0.51 9.97
N ALA A 199 5.77 -1.35 9.17
CA ALA A 199 4.33 -1.24 8.89
C ALA A 199 3.52 -1.53 10.16
N LEU A 200 2.79 -0.53 10.63
CA LEU A 200 1.88 -0.61 11.78
C LEU A 200 0.57 -1.30 11.41
N CYS A 201 0.07 -1.00 10.22
CA CYS A 201 -1.14 -1.54 9.64
C CYS A 201 -1.15 -1.23 8.14
N GLY A 202 -1.99 -1.94 7.38
CA GLY A 202 -2.15 -1.70 5.95
C GLY A 202 -3.43 -2.29 5.42
N LYS A 203 -3.78 -1.92 4.19
CA LYS A 203 -4.96 -2.39 3.50
C LYS A 203 -4.71 -2.47 1.99
N GLU A 204 -5.21 -3.54 1.39
CA GLU A 204 -5.27 -3.67 -0.07
C GLU A 204 -6.61 -3.13 -0.57
N ILE A 205 -6.54 -2.30 -1.60
CA ILE A 205 -7.67 -1.64 -2.25
C ILE A 205 -7.63 -2.03 -3.72
N ASP A 206 -8.76 -2.51 -4.22
CA ASP A 206 -8.83 -3.12 -5.53
C ASP A 206 -9.38 -2.14 -6.58
N PHE A 207 -8.86 -2.21 -7.80
CA PHE A 207 -9.52 -1.58 -8.94
C PHE A 207 -10.61 -2.49 -9.49
N PRO A 208 -11.76 -1.93 -9.93
CA PRO A 208 -12.76 -2.69 -10.67
C PRO A 208 -12.12 -3.34 -11.91
N PHE A 209 -12.28 -4.64 -12.08
CA PHE A 209 -11.69 -5.36 -13.21
C PHE A 209 -12.75 -6.10 -14.01
N ASN A 210 -12.82 -5.82 -15.32
CA ASN A 210 -13.70 -6.53 -16.24
C ASN A 210 -12.88 -7.34 -17.26
N PRO A 211 -12.81 -8.68 -17.14
CA PRO A 211 -12.01 -9.52 -18.03
C PRO A 211 -12.49 -9.50 -19.49
N GLN A 212 -13.72 -9.05 -19.78
CA GLN A 212 -14.20 -8.88 -21.16
C GLN A 212 -13.49 -7.74 -21.88
N ASN A 213 -13.12 -6.69 -21.14
CA ASN A 213 -12.54 -5.47 -21.70
C ASN A 213 -11.01 -5.46 -21.64
N ALA A 214 -10.44 -6.17 -20.66
CA ALA A 214 -9.02 -6.17 -20.31
C ALA A 214 -8.06 -6.69 -21.40
N GLY A 215 -8.55 -7.05 -22.58
CA GLY A 215 -7.73 -7.55 -23.69
C GLY A 215 -6.95 -8.82 -23.33
N VAL A 216 -7.36 -9.52 -22.27
CA VAL A 216 -6.66 -10.70 -21.74
C VAL A 216 -6.49 -11.69 -22.87
N THR A 217 -5.23 -11.95 -23.20
CA THR A 217 -4.88 -12.97 -24.19
C THR A 217 -5.09 -14.31 -23.51
N ILE A 218 -6.31 -14.81 -23.58
CA ILE A 218 -6.65 -16.13 -23.05
C ILE A 218 -5.85 -17.14 -23.88
N PRO A 219 -4.85 -17.84 -23.29
CA PRO A 219 -4.11 -18.83 -24.03
C PRO A 219 -5.12 -19.83 -24.57
N ALA A 220 -5.04 -20.11 -25.87
CA ALA A 220 -5.94 -21.05 -26.55
C ALA A 220 -5.66 -22.51 -26.16
N SER A 221 -5.31 -22.75 -24.89
CA SER A 221 -5.02 -24.05 -24.29
C SER A 221 -6.28 -24.86 -24.02
N ALA A 222 -7.38 -24.57 -24.72
CA ALA A 222 -8.35 -25.61 -25.01
C ALA A 222 -7.64 -26.61 -25.92
N GLU A 223 -6.90 -27.53 -25.31
CA GLU A 223 -6.56 -28.80 -25.92
C GLU A 223 -7.89 -29.44 -26.32
N LEU A 224 -8.35 -29.11 -27.52
CA LEU A 224 -9.33 -29.89 -28.24
C LEU A 224 -8.71 -31.29 -28.23
N GLY A 225 -9.26 -32.18 -27.40
CA GLY A 225 -8.68 -33.49 -27.11
C GLY A 225 -8.42 -34.32 -28.37
N ALA A 226 -8.01 -35.58 -28.26
CA ALA A 226 -7.63 -36.40 -29.43
C ALA A 226 -8.64 -36.38 -30.60
N ASP A 227 -9.93 -36.14 -30.33
CA ASP A 227 -10.98 -36.02 -31.34
C ASP A 227 -11.15 -34.63 -31.99
N GLY A 228 -10.46 -33.60 -31.47
CA GLY A 228 -10.45 -32.24 -31.99
C GLY A 228 -9.99 -32.12 -33.44
N LYS A 229 -9.14 -33.04 -33.89
CA LYS A 229 -8.65 -33.10 -35.28
C LYS A 229 -9.73 -33.51 -36.29
N LYS A 230 -10.81 -34.16 -35.83
CA LYS A 230 -11.91 -34.61 -36.70
C LYS A 230 -13.01 -33.55 -36.87
N LEU A 231 -12.93 -32.45 -36.12
CA LEU A 231 -13.92 -31.37 -36.19
C LEU A 231 -13.69 -30.49 -37.44
N SER A 232 -14.79 -30.11 -38.08
CA SER A 232 -14.76 -29.09 -39.14
C SER A 232 -14.17 -27.77 -38.63
N ALA A 233 -13.67 -26.92 -39.54
CA ALA A 233 -13.11 -25.62 -39.16
C ALA A 233 -14.11 -24.76 -38.36
N ALA A 234 -15.39 -24.78 -38.76
CA ALA A 234 -16.46 -24.07 -38.07
C ALA A 234 -16.71 -24.62 -36.65
N ALA A 235 -16.73 -25.96 -36.49
CA ALA A 235 -16.92 -26.58 -35.18
C ALA A 235 -15.74 -26.29 -34.24
N ARG A 236 -14.50 -26.26 -34.76
CA ARG A 236 -13.33 -25.84 -33.99
C ARG A 236 -13.41 -24.38 -33.55
N ALA A 237 -13.80 -23.47 -34.45
CA ALA A 237 -13.98 -22.06 -34.11
C ALA A 237 -15.06 -21.87 -33.03
N ALA A 238 -16.19 -22.55 -33.14
CA ALA A 238 -17.26 -22.52 -32.14
C ALA A 238 -16.81 -23.07 -30.78
N ALA A 239 -16.07 -24.19 -30.77
CA ALA A 239 -15.53 -24.77 -29.54
C ALA A 239 -14.51 -23.85 -28.85
N VAL A 240 -13.62 -23.21 -29.61
CA VAL A 240 -12.67 -22.21 -29.09
C VAL A 240 -13.42 -20.99 -28.54
N GLN A 241 -14.45 -20.52 -29.22
CA GLN A 241 -15.27 -19.40 -28.75
C GLN A 241 -16.02 -19.76 -27.45
N ALA A 242 -16.61 -20.96 -27.37
CA ALA A 242 -17.29 -21.44 -26.18
C ALA A 242 -16.32 -21.59 -24.98
N ALA A 243 -15.12 -22.14 -25.22
CA ALA A 243 -14.08 -22.25 -24.20
C ALA A 243 -13.58 -20.87 -23.74
N ARG A 244 -13.44 -19.91 -24.66
CA ARG A 244 -13.10 -18.52 -24.31
C ARG A 244 -14.20 -17.90 -23.44
N GLN A 245 -15.47 -18.07 -23.81
CA GLN A 245 -16.59 -17.54 -23.03
C GLN A 245 -16.70 -18.16 -21.64
N SER A 246 -16.49 -19.48 -21.51
CA SER A 246 -16.51 -20.14 -20.20
C SER A 246 -15.36 -19.66 -19.31
N GLN A 247 -14.17 -19.47 -19.87
CA GLN A 247 -13.04 -18.95 -19.12
C GLN A 247 -13.24 -17.51 -18.69
N ILE A 248 -13.82 -16.65 -19.55
CA ILE A 248 -14.14 -15.28 -19.13
C ILE A 248 -15.20 -15.30 -18.01
N ALA A 249 -16.22 -16.15 -18.11
CA ALA A 249 -17.22 -16.28 -17.05
C ALA A 249 -16.60 -16.76 -15.72
N GLN A 250 -15.63 -17.68 -15.77
CA GLN A 250 -14.88 -18.11 -14.58
C GLN A 250 -14.06 -16.97 -13.98
N MET A 251 -13.35 -16.19 -14.81
CA MET A 251 -12.62 -15.02 -14.34
C MET A 251 -13.59 -13.99 -13.73
N GLN A 252 -14.71 -13.68 -14.38
CA GLN A 252 -15.72 -12.76 -13.83
C GLN A 252 -16.23 -13.22 -12.46
N ALA A 253 -16.51 -14.51 -12.29
CA ALA A 253 -16.93 -15.06 -10.99
C ALA A 253 -15.83 -14.92 -9.93
N ALA A 254 -14.56 -15.16 -10.28
CA ALA A 254 -13.43 -14.96 -9.37
C ALA A 254 -13.26 -13.48 -8.97
N GLU A 255 -13.49 -12.56 -9.89
CA GLU A 255 -13.40 -11.12 -9.63
C GLU A 255 -14.51 -10.62 -8.72
N VAL A 256 -15.75 -11.09 -8.91
CA VAL A 256 -16.84 -10.78 -7.96
C VAL A 256 -16.49 -11.25 -6.55
N ILE A 257 -15.82 -12.40 -6.41
CA ILE A 257 -15.37 -12.88 -5.10
C ILE A 257 -14.22 -12.00 -4.57
N ARG A 258 -13.26 -11.61 -5.41
CA ARG A 258 -12.13 -10.75 -5.04
C ARG A 258 -12.61 -9.39 -4.53
N GLU A 259 -13.56 -8.78 -5.22
CA GLU A 259 -14.07 -7.43 -4.93
C GLU A 259 -15.09 -7.43 -3.77
N ARG A 260 -15.65 -8.58 -3.41
CA ARG A 260 -16.71 -8.67 -2.39
C ARG A 260 -16.20 -8.25 -1.01
N GLY A 261 -16.79 -7.17 -0.49
CA GLY A 261 -16.50 -6.67 0.86
C GLY A 261 -15.16 -5.94 0.97
N LYS A 262 -14.49 -5.68 -0.16
CA LYS A 262 -13.31 -4.84 -0.22
C LYS A 262 -13.66 -3.42 -0.63
N ASP A 263 -12.75 -2.51 -0.33
CA ASP A 263 -12.85 -1.13 -0.79
C ASP A 263 -12.40 -1.09 -2.26
N LEU A 264 -13.17 -0.41 -3.10
CA LEU A 264 -12.90 -0.29 -4.53
C LEU A 264 -12.60 1.16 -4.90
N PHE A 265 -11.68 1.34 -5.86
CA PHE A 265 -11.43 2.64 -6.45
C PHE A 265 -12.60 3.11 -7.33
N GLN A 266 -12.91 4.39 -7.24
CA GLN A 266 -13.89 5.10 -8.05
C GLN A 266 -13.17 6.11 -8.93
N ASN A 267 -13.43 6.06 -10.23
CA ASN A 267 -12.84 6.95 -11.21
C ASN A 267 -13.38 8.38 -11.06
N GLN A 268 -12.49 9.37 -11.07
CA GLN A 268 -12.82 10.78 -11.14
C GLN A 268 -12.55 11.31 -12.54
N ILE A 269 -13.62 11.59 -13.28
CA ILE A 269 -13.54 12.12 -14.64
C ILE A 269 -13.18 13.61 -14.57
N ALA A 270 -12.09 13.99 -15.23
CA ALA A 270 -11.65 15.36 -15.38
C ALA A 270 -12.43 16.07 -16.51
N HIS A 271 -12.17 17.36 -16.68
CA HIS A 271 -12.88 18.22 -17.65
C HIS A 271 -12.64 17.85 -19.12
N ASP A 272 -11.55 17.10 -19.40
CA ASP A 272 -11.20 16.56 -20.70
C ASP A 272 -11.90 15.22 -21.02
N GLY A 273 -12.68 14.69 -20.08
CA GLY A 273 -13.35 13.39 -20.19
C GLY A 273 -12.45 12.19 -19.88
N LEU A 274 -11.18 12.42 -19.52
CA LEU A 274 -10.26 11.37 -19.08
C LEU A 274 -10.40 11.16 -17.56
N VAL A 275 -9.97 10.00 -17.07
CA VAL A 275 -9.86 9.76 -15.63
C VAL A 275 -8.61 10.45 -15.14
N GLY A 276 -8.77 11.56 -14.40
CA GLY A 276 -7.65 12.34 -13.86
C GLY A 276 -7.20 11.87 -12.47
N ALA A 277 -8.08 11.20 -11.73
CA ALA A 277 -7.76 10.63 -10.42
C ALA A 277 -8.67 9.43 -10.13
N VAL A 278 -8.30 8.61 -9.15
CA VAL A 278 -9.14 7.58 -8.57
C VAL A 278 -9.19 7.73 -7.05
N ASN A 279 -10.37 7.54 -6.47
CA ASN A 279 -10.54 7.67 -5.03
C ASN A 279 -11.07 6.38 -4.40
N ALA A 280 -10.63 6.08 -3.20
CA ALA A 280 -11.17 5.02 -2.37
C ALA A 280 -11.37 5.52 -0.94
N GLN A 281 -12.37 4.98 -0.27
CA GLN A 281 -12.65 5.30 1.13
C GLN A 281 -13.05 4.03 1.87
N GLY A 282 -12.71 3.96 3.15
CA GLY A 282 -13.12 2.85 3.99
C GLY A 282 -12.45 2.86 5.35
N THR A 283 -12.20 1.67 5.91
CA THR A 283 -11.61 1.51 7.25
C THR A 283 -10.24 0.86 7.16
N LEU A 284 -9.24 1.46 7.83
CA LEU A 284 -7.93 0.86 8.03
C LEU A 284 -7.94 -0.01 9.29
N PRO A 285 -7.31 -1.20 9.26
CA PRO A 285 -7.24 -2.11 10.41
C PRO A 285 -6.15 -1.66 11.40
N CYS A 286 -6.18 -0.41 11.82
CA CYS A 286 -5.21 0.18 12.75
C CYS A 286 -5.86 0.38 14.12
N SER A 287 -5.23 -0.11 15.17
CA SER A 287 -5.62 0.27 16.53
C SER A 287 -5.19 1.71 16.83
N PRO A 288 -5.86 2.40 17.78
CA PRO A 288 -5.44 3.71 18.25
C PRO A 288 -3.98 3.74 18.75
N ASP A 289 -3.51 2.65 19.35
CA ASP A 289 -2.15 2.52 19.87
C ASP A 289 -1.11 2.36 18.76
N GLN A 290 -1.47 1.68 17.68
CA GLN A 290 -0.65 1.57 16.48
C GLN A 290 -0.57 2.93 15.79
N TYR A 291 -1.71 3.56 15.51
CA TYR A 291 -1.75 4.86 14.81
C TYR A 291 -1.04 5.97 15.59
N ARG A 292 -0.98 5.87 16.94
CA ARG A 292 -0.16 6.76 17.78
C ARG A 292 1.32 6.80 17.42
N LYS A 293 1.83 5.74 16.80
CA LYS A 293 3.23 5.61 16.37
C LYS A 293 3.40 5.93 14.89
N ALA A 294 2.31 6.26 14.18
CA ALA A 294 2.36 6.58 12.77
C ALA A 294 3.21 7.83 12.54
N ASP A 295 4.16 7.73 11.61
CA ASP A 295 5.05 8.81 11.22
C ASP A 295 4.82 9.18 9.75
N TYR A 296 4.73 8.18 8.88
CA TYR A 296 4.48 8.36 7.47
C TYR A 296 3.69 7.17 6.90
N TRP A 297 3.31 7.27 5.64
CA TRP A 297 2.65 6.19 4.92
C TRP A 297 3.31 5.98 3.56
N ASP A 298 3.13 4.79 3.02
CA ASP A 298 3.46 4.50 1.64
C ASP A 298 2.37 3.64 1.00
N PHE A 299 2.52 3.43 -0.29
CA PHE A 299 1.75 2.41 -0.97
C PHE A 299 2.62 1.67 -1.97
N ASN A 300 2.28 0.40 -2.17
CA ASN A 300 2.80 -0.42 -3.25
C ASN A 300 1.65 -0.78 -4.18
N THR A 301 1.94 -0.98 -5.47
CA THR A 301 0.92 -1.33 -6.46
C THR A 301 1.52 -2.18 -7.56
N ASN A 302 0.68 -2.99 -8.20
CA ASN A 302 1.01 -3.68 -9.44
C ASN A 302 0.59 -2.87 -10.68
N PHE A 303 0.41 -1.55 -10.53
CA PHE A 303 0.12 -0.66 -11.65
C PHE A 303 1.23 -0.74 -12.71
N PRO A 304 0.90 -0.76 -14.02
CA PRO A 304 1.89 -0.78 -15.08
C PRO A 304 2.86 0.40 -14.99
N THR A 305 4.12 0.13 -15.33
CA THR A 305 5.18 1.14 -15.42
C THR A 305 4.85 2.19 -16.50
N LEU A 306 5.54 3.34 -16.48
CA LEU A 306 5.32 4.40 -17.48
C LEU A 306 5.55 3.90 -18.93
N ASP A 307 6.53 3.04 -19.14
CA ASP A 307 6.80 2.47 -20.46
C ASP A 307 5.69 1.51 -20.89
N GLU A 308 5.21 0.65 -20.00
CA GLU A 308 4.06 -0.23 -20.27
C GLU A 308 2.78 0.57 -20.55
N GLN A 309 2.56 1.68 -19.82
CA GLN A 309 1.45 2.60 -20.08
C GLN A 309 1.55 3.21 -21.49
N ALA A 310 2.75 3.62 -21.91
CA ALA A 310 2.98 4.11 -23.28
C ALA A 310 2.69 3.03 -24.33
N MET A 311 3.10 1.78 -24.08
CA MET A 311 2.78 0.64 -24.97
C MET A 311 1.27 0.36 -25.05
N LEU A 312 0.52 0.58 -23.97
CA LEU A 312 -0.94 0.43 -23.96
C LEU A 312 -1.67 1.54 -24.73
N LEU A 313 -1.05 2.72 -24.84
CA LEU A 313 -1.58 3.86 -25.63
C LEU A 313 -1.32 3.67 -27.12
N ASP A 314 -0.11 3.27 -27.51
CA ASP A 314 0.24 2.98 -28.90
C ASP A 314 0.92 1.61 -29.04
N PRO A 315 0.13 0.52 -29.15
CA PRO A 315 0.67 -0.81 -29.34
C PRO A 315 1.50 -0.97 -30.62
N LYS A 316 1.26 -0.13 -31.64
CA LYS A 316 2.01 -0.21 -32.91
C LYS A 316 3.39 0.42 -32.78
N ALA A 317 3.51 1.53 -32.06
CA ALA A 317 4.80 2.11 -31.74
C ALA A 317 5.66 1.11 -30.94
N ALA A 318 5.06 0.46 -29.94
CA ALA A 318 5.74 -0.56 -29.14
C ALA A 318 6.27 -1.74 -29.98
N LEU A 319 5.50 -2.20 -30.98
CA LEU A 319 5.94 -3.27 -31.88
C LEU A 319 7.11 -2.83 -32.77
N ARG A 320 7.10 -1.58 -33.25
CA ARG A 320 8.20 -1.03 -34.07
C ARG A 320 9.48 -0.85 -33.27
N GLU A 321 9.38 -0.42 -32.02
CA GLU A 321 10.54 -0.27 -31.15
C GLU A 321 11.18 -1.62 -30.85
N LYS A 322 10.36 -2.65 -30.59
CA LYS A 322 10.84 -4.04 -30.47
C LYS A 322 11.51 -4.54 -31.76
N GLU A 323 10.92 -4.27 -32.92
CA GLU A 323 11.50 -4.64 -34.21
C GLU A 323 12.85 -3.93 -34.46
N LEU A 324 13.00 -2.68 -34.01
CA LEU A 324 14.25 -1.92 -34.12
C LEU A 324 15.32 -2.41 -33.13
N GLU A 325 14.96 -2.77 -31.89
CA GLU A 325 15.88 -3.39 -30.93
C GLU A 325 16.36 -4.77 -31.40
N GLU A 326 15.46 -5.58 -31.95
CA GLU A 326 15.81 -6.88 -32.53
C GLU A 326 16.68 -6.73 -33.79
N GLY A 327 16.50 -5.66 -34.57
CA GLY A 327 17.30 -5.36 -35.75
C GLY A 327 18.76 -4.96 -35.48
N HIS A 328 19.05 -4.40 -34.30
CA HIS A 328 20.39 -3.92 -33.95
C HIS A 328 21.20 -4.85 -33.03
N THR A 329 20.60 -5.93 -32.52
CA THR A 329 21.31 -6.96 -31.77
C THR A 329 21.88 -8.04 -32.69
N ALA A 330 22.92 -7.69 -33.44
CA ALA A 330 23.77 -8.68 -34.11
C ALA A 330 24.35 -9.65 -33.06
N LYS A 331 23.77 -10.85 -32.95
CA LYS A 331 24.32 -12.09 -32.35
C LYS A 331 25.37 -11.88 -31.26
N ARG A 332 25.01 -11.21 -30.17
CA ARG A 332 25.57 -11.58 -28.87
C ARG A 332 24.51 -12.39 -28.18
N THR A 333 24.70 -13.70 -28.16
CA THR A 333 23.96 -14.64 -27.32
C THR A 333 24.20 -14.24 -25.87
N ALA A 334 23.42 -13.26 -25.39
CA ALA A 334 23.26 -13.03 -23.98
C ALA A 334 22.50 -14.24 -23.40
N PRO A 335 22.99 -14.84 -22.31
CA PRO A 335 22.32 -15.97 -21.68
C PRO A 335 20.90 -15.57 -21.28
N LYS A 336 19.93 -16.40 -21.66
CA LYS A 336 18.52 -16.24 -21.34
C LYS A 336 18.36 -16.43 -19.82
N TRP A 337 18.46 -15.33 -19.07
CA TRP A 337 18.24 -15.33 -17.62
C TRP A 337 16.74 -15.42 -17.34
N GLY A 338 16.36 -16.39 -16.51
CA GLY A 338 14.97 -16.64 -16.14
C GLY A 338 14.35 -15.45 -15.41
N ASN A 339 13.02 -15.35 -15.50
CA ASN A 339 12.20 -14.32 -14.87
C ASN A 339 12.66 -13.98 -13.44
N GLY A 340 13.10 -12.72 -13.24
CA GLY A 340 13.04 -12.06 -11.94
C GLY A 340 14.23 -12.21 -11.01
N PHE A 341 15.46 -11.90 -11.44
CA PHE A 341 16.51 -11.61 -10.46
C PHE A 341 16.31 -10.21 -9.89
N VAL A 342 15.68 -10.15 -8.72
CA VAL A 342 15.72 -8.99 -7.84
C VAL A 342 17.02 -9.09 -7.05
N ILE A 343 17.96 -8.16 -7.26
CA ILE A 343 19.18 -8.09 -6.45
C ILE A 343 18.79 -7.37 -5.17
N GLN A 344 18.88 -8.06 -4.03
CA GLN A 344 18.54 -7.50 -2.73
C GLN A 344 19.68 -7.78 -1.74
N GLY A 345 19.97 -6.82 -0.87
CA GLY A 345 21.01 -6.97 0.14
C GLY A 345 21.02 -5.82 1.14
N ASP A 346 21.88 -5.97 2.14
CA ASP A 346 22.18 -4.95 3.13
C ASP A 346 23.67 -4.64 3.04
N ASP A 347 24.02 -3.39 2.77
CA ASP A 347 25.41 -2.94 2.67
C ASP A 347 25.63 -1.67 3.49
N ARG A 348 26.85 -1.43 3.93
CA ARG A 348 27.22 -0.21 4.65
C ARG A 348 27.75 0.84 3.69
N VAL A 349 27.20 2.05 3.74
CA VAL A 349 27.68 3.18 2.93
C VAL A 349 29.10 3.55 3.37
N THR A 350 30.01 3.62 2.41
CA THR A 350 31.42 3.94 2.62
C THR A 350 31.78 5.36 2.16
N GLY A 351 30.99 5.95 1.26
CA GLY A 351 31.21 7.30 0.75
C GLY A 351 30.10 7.81 -0.16
N TYR A 352 30.12 9.10 -0.48
CA TYR A 352 29.27 9.72 -1.50
C TYR A 352 30.07 10.75 -2.30
N ASP A 353 30.14 10.55 -3.61
CA ASP A 353 30.72 11.50 -4.56
C ASP A 353 29.61 12.40 -5.09
N SER A 354 29.55 13.62 -4.56
CA SER A 354 28.55 14.63 -4.93
C SER A 354 28.70 15.15 -6.36
N ALA A 355 29.92 15.14 -6.92
CA ALA A 355 30.16 15.58 -8.29
C ALA A 355 29.58 14.59 -9.30
N ARG A 356 29.68 13.29 -9.00
CA ARG A 356 29.14 12.23 -9.86
C ARG A 356 27.73 11.80 -9.49
N GLY A 357 27.29 12.09 -8.27
CA GLY A 357 26.04 11.58 -7.70
C GLY A 357 26.13 10.08 -7.40
N MET A 358 27.28 9.61 -6.91
CA MET A 358 27.55 8.19 -6.71
C MET A 358 27.65 7.88 -5.22
N LEU A 359 26.79 7.00 -4.71
CA LEU A 359 26.86 6.45 -3.37
C LEU A 359 27.69 5.16 -3.40
N TRP A 360 28.77 5.14 -2.63
CA TRP A 360 29.66 3.98 -2.53
C TRP A 360 29.28 3.12 -1.33
N VAL A 361 29.26 1.82 -1.55
CA VAL A 361 29.17 0.76 -0.55
C VAL A 361 30.30 -0.23 -0.81
N GLU A 362 30.59 -1.14 0.12
CA GLU A 362 31.81 -1.99 0.15
C GLU A 362 32.34 -2.44 -1.22
N ASP A 363 31.52 -3.11 -2.03
CA ASP A 363 31.88 -3.67 -3.34
C ASP A 363 30.98 -3.18 -4.48
N LYS A 364 30.11 -2.19 -4.23
CA LYS A 364 29.10 -1.71 -5.18
C LYS A 364 29.04 -0.19 -5.21
N THR A 365 28.50 0.34 -6.30
CA THR A 365 28.24 1.77 -6.41
C THR A 365 26.83 2.01 -6.95
N PHE A 366 26.13 2.95 -6.32
CA PHE A 366 24.78 3.33 -6.71
C PHE A 366 24.77 4.76 -7.24
N ALA A 367 24.38 4.95 -8.50
CA ALA A 367 24.14 6.25 -9.08
C ALA A 367 22.80 6.79 -8.58
N ILE A 368 22.84 7.81 -7.73
CA ILE A 368 21.65 8.45 -7.15
C ILE A 368 20.99 9.35 -8.19
N ASP A 369 19.67 9.25 -8.33
CA ASP A 369 18.93 10.12 -9.24
C ASP A 369 19.02 11.59 -8.80
N LYS A 370 19.56 12.44 -9.69
CA LYS A 370 20.36 13.63 -9.35
C LYS A 370 19.58 14.80 -8.75
N ARG A 371 18.25 14.74 -8.62
CA ARG A 371 17.43 15.90 -8.19
C ARG A 371 16.94 15.87 -6.75
N TYR A 372 16.64 14.70 -6.19
CA TYR A 372 15.97 14.63 -4.89
C TYR A 372 16.76 13.83 -3.85
N GLY A 373 17.71 12.99 -4.27
CA GLY A 373 18.40 12.07 -3.38
C GLY A 373 19.75 12.53 -2.82
N GLN A 374 20.33 13.62 -3.34
CA GLN A 374 21.74 13.95 -3.05
C GLN A 374 22.00 14.34 -1.59
N ALA A 375 21.10 15.11 -0.97
CA ALA A 375 21.24 15.53 0.43
C ALA A 375 21.18 14.31 1.37
N THR A 376 20.21 13.43 1.14
CA THR A 376 20.04 12.18 1.89
C THR A 376 21.23 11.23 1.68
N ALA A 377 21.70 11.07 0.44
CA ALA A 377 22.86 10.23 0.11
C ALA A 377 24.14 10.72 0.83
N SER A 378 24.35 12.05 0.84
CA SER A 378 25.43 12.69 1.59
C SER A 378 25.32 12.43 3.10
N ASP A 379 24.13 12.59 3.66
CA ASP A 379 23.84 12.35 5.09
C ASP A 379 23.98 10.87 5.49
N TRP A 380 23.66 9.93 4.60
CA TRP A 380 23.89 8.49 4.79
C TRP A 380 25.38 8.14 4.77
N SER A 381 26.13 8.75 3.85
CA SER A 381 27.58 8.61 3.77
C SER A 381 28.28 9.13 5.03
N ASN A 382 27.92 10.32 5.51
CA ASN A 382 28.55 10.93 6.69
C ASN A 382 28.39 10.11 7.98
N ARG A 383 27.37 9.23 8.05
CA ARG A 383 27.10 8.38 9.22
C ARG A 383 27.40 6.90 8.99
N TYR A 384 27.98 6.54 7.84
CA TYR A 384 28.21 5.14 7.47
C TYR A 384 26.95 4.28 7.64
N ALA A 385 25.82 4.79 7.13
CA ALA A 385 24.51 4.17 7.32
C ALA A 385 24.50 2.74 6.76
N LEU A 386 23.84 1.82 7.47
CA LEU A 386 23.50 0.51 6.92
C LEU A 386 22.27 0.69 6.02
N ILE A 387 22.43 0.43 4.74
CA ILE A 387 21.36 0.55 3.75
C ILE A 387 20.89 -0.83 3.32
N HIS A 388 19.58 -0.98 3.20
CA HIS A 388 18.93 -2.08 2.50
C HIS A 388 18.65 -1.63 1.08
N TYR A 389 19.00 -2.45 0.09
CA TYR A 389 18.75 -2.14 -1.31
C TYR A 389 17.97 -3.26 -1.99
N LYS A 390 17.09 -2.87 -2.89
CA LYS A 390 16.32 -3.77 -3.75
C LYS A 390 16.34 -3.25 -5.17
N CYS A 391 16.99 -3.99 -6.07
CA CYS A 391 17.16 -3.64 -7.47
C CYS A 391 16.33 -4.55 -8.38
N ASP A 392 15.80 -3.98 -9.45
CA ASP A 392 15.19 -4.72 -10.55
C ASP A 392 16.24 -5.24 -11.56
N GLN A 393 15.75 -5.84 -12.65
CA GLN A 393 16.59 -6.39 -13.72
C GLN A 393 17.34 -5.32 -14.53
N HIS A 394 16.91 -4.07 -14.45
CA HIS A 394 17.52 -2.93 -15.13
C HIS A 394 18.52 -2.19 -14.23
N ALA A 395 18.84 -2.79 -13.08
CA ALA A 395 19.65 -2.21 -12.02
C ALA A 395 19.03 -0.97 -11.37
N SER A 396 17.73 -0.74 -11.52
CA SER A 396 17.02 0.33 -10.81
C SER A 396 16.73 -0.13 -9.39
N CYS A 397 17.29 0.59 -8.42
CA CYS A 397 17.29 0.22 -7.02
C CYS A 397 16.46 1.21 -6.19
N ALA A 398 15.74 0.67 -5.22
CA ALA A 398 15.26 1.42 -4.07
C ALA A 398 16.21 1.12 -2.89
N LEU A 399 16.82 2.16 -2.33
CA LEU A 399 17.70 2.10 -1.17
C LEU A 399 16.96 2.67 0.04
N THR A 400 17.05 2.03 1.20
CA THR A 400 16.53 2.54 2.47
C THR A 400 17.61 2.42 3.54
N ALA A 401 17.73 3.41 4.43
CA ALA A 401 18.67 3.33 5.55
C ALA A 401 17.98 2.85 6.83
N ALA A 402 18.68 2.04 7.63
CA ALA A 402 18.15 1.56 8.91
C ALA A 402 17.78 2.73 9.84
N GLY A 403 16.53 2.74 10.31
CA GLY A 403 16.01 3.79 11.18
C GLY A 403 15.67 5.10 10.47
N GLN A 404 15.50 5.08 9.14
CA GLN A 404 15.07 6.23 8.36
C GLN A 404 13.94 5.88 7.39
N SER A 405 13.04 6.83 7.19
CA SER A 405 11.89 6.72 6.30
C SER A 405 12.19 7.07 4.84
N ALA A 406 13.36 7.66 4.58
CA ALA A 406 13.73 8.09 3.24
C ALA A 406 14.06 6.89 2.33
N VAL A 407 13.40 6.82 1.18
CA VAL A 407 13.73 5.89 0.08
C VAL A 407 14.51 6.66 -0.98
N LEU A 408 15.71 6.18 -1.31
CA LEU A 408 16.51 6.71 -2.41
C LEU A 408 16.36 5.82 -3.65
N HIS A 409 15.90 6.41 -4.74
CA HIS A 409 15.98 5.78 -6.05
C HIS A 409 17.39 5.95 -6.62
N ALA A 410 17.99 4.83 -6.99
CA ALA A 410 19.35 4.78 -7.51
C ALA A 410 19.47 3.76 -8.64
N ARG A 411 20.61 3.74 -9.31
CA ARG A 411 20.97 2.70 -10.29
C ARG A 411 22.25 2.00 -9.85
N LEU A 412 22.23 0.69 -9.71
CA LEU A 412 23.43 -0.11 -9.41
C LEU A 412 24.34 -0.12 -10.66
N ASN A 413 25.59 0.27 -10.49
CA ASN A 413 26.61 0.35 -11.56
C ASN A 413 27.57 -0.84 -11.55
#